data_AF-A0A8J6F346-F1
#
_entry.id   AF-A0A8J6F346-F1
#
_cell.length_a   1.000
_cell.length_b   1.000
_cell.length_c   1.000
_cell.angle_alpha   90.00
_cell.angle_beta   90.00
_cell.angle_gamma   90.00
#
_symmetry.space_group_name_H-M   'P 1'
#
loop_
_entity.id
_entity.type
_entity.pdbx_description
1 polymer ?
#
loop_
_entity_poly.entity_id
_entity_poly.type
_entity_poly.pdbx_seq_one_letter_code
_entity_poly.pdbx_strand_id
1 'polypeptide(L)'
;YYRGAVGALLVYDITKHQSYESVDRWLKELYDHADASILVMLVGNKSDLKDEAREVPTEEAKMYADSNDLLFMETSALDSTNVELAFETILRDIYKKILRSKGEAPKENTVVLSNDAPTTQSQAHNTEAKKACCQNI
;
A
#
# COMPACT_ATOMS: atom_id res chain seq x y z
N TYR A 1 -4.49 -0.73 24.91
CA TYR A 1 -5.00 0.10 23.80
C TYR A 1 -4.50 -0.37 22.43
N TYR A 2 -3.26 -0.84 22.29
CA TYR A 2 -2.66 -1.23 20.99
C TYR A 2 -3.03 -2.62 20.46
N ARG A 3 -3.51 -3.54 21.31
CA ARG A 3 -3.81 -4.92 20.92
C ARG A 3 -4.95 -4.98 19.90
N GLY A 4 -4.69 -5.63 18.76
CA GLY A 4 -5.66 -5.77 17.67
C GLY A 4 -5.80 -4.54 16.78
N ALA A 5 -4.97 -3.51 16.96
CA ALA A 5 -4.92 -2.38 16.05
C ALA A 5 -4.29 -2.80 14.71
N VAL A 6 -5.03 -2.57 13.62
CA VAL A 6 -4.58 -2.85 12.25
C VAL A 6 -3.92 -1.63 11.58
N GLY A 7 -4.14 -0.44 12.14
CA GLY A 7 -3.54 0.81 11.68
C GLY A 7 -3.42 1.85 12.79
N ALA A 8 -2.47 2.77 12.64
CA ALA A 8 -2.23 3.87 13.56
C ALA A 8 -1.87 5.16 12.80
N LEU A 9 -2.35 6.30 13.33
CA LEU A 9 -1.90 7.63 12.94
C LEU A 9 -1.00 8.17 14.05
N LEU A 10 0.22 8.54 13.68
CA LEU A 10 1.22 9.13 14.56
C LEU A 10 1.26 10.63 14.29
N VAL A 11 0.66 11.43 15.16
CA VAL A 11 0.39 12.84 14.88
C VAL A 11 1.37 13.74 15.63
N TYR A 12 2.02 14.66 14.93
CA TYR A 12 2.79 15.76 15.51
C TYR A 12 2.23 17.10 15.03
N ASP A 13 2.65 18.19 15.66
CA ASP A 13 2.29 19.56 15.30
C ASP A 13 3.44 20.20 14.51
N ILE A 14 3.20 20.64 13.27
CA ILE A 14 4.26 21.21 12.42
C ILE A 14 4.85 22.52 13.00
N THR A 15 4.12 23.15 13.92
CA THR A 15 4.52 24.39 14.59
C THR A 15 5.24 24.17 15.92
N LYS A 16 5.47 22.91 16.31
CA LYS A 16 6.13 22.58 17.58
C LYS A 16 7.14 21.45 17.38
N HIS A 17 8.41 21.80 17.28
CA HIS A 17 9.49 20.83 17.07
C HIS A 17 9.54 19.75 18.16
N GLN A 18 9.28 20.10 19.43
CA GLN A 18 9.25 19.14 20.54
C GLN A 18 8.20 18.03 20.36
N SER A 19 7.09 18.32 19.66
CA SER A 19 6.09 17.29 19.35
C SER A 19 6.60 16.29 18.31
N TYR A 20 7.46 16.75 17.40
CA TYR A 20 8.11 15.92 16.40
C TYR A 20 9.22 15.05 17.02
N GLU A 21 10.02 15.57 17.95
CA GLU A 21 11.00 14.77 18.71
C GLU A 21 10.34 13.61 19.49
N SER A 22 9.07 13.78 19.88
CA SER A 22 8.31 12.74 20.59
C SER A 22 7.85 11.59 19.69
N VAL A 23 7.87 11.77 18.36
CA VAL A 23 7.44 10.77 17.36
C VAL A 23 8.25 9.48 17.49
N ASP A 24 9.57 9.56 17.67
CA ASP A 24 10.44 8.39 17.85
C ASP A 24 10.00 7.53 19.03
N ARG A 25 9.72 8.18 20.16
CA ARG A 25 9.26 7.50 21.37
C ARG A 25 7.92 6.81 21.13
N TRP A 26 6.98 7.50 20.51
CA TRP A 26 5.64 6.95 20.24
C TRP A 26 5.67 5.83 19.21
N LEU A 27 6.53 5.94 18.18
CA LEU A 27 6.71 4.89 17.19
C LEU A 27 7.26 3.62 17.85
N LYS A 28 8.26 3.77 18.72
CA LYS A 28 8.78 2.65 19.50
C LYS A 28 7.71 2.03 20.39
N GLU A 29 6.99 2.85 21.15
CA GLU A 29 5.90 2.36 22.03
C GLU A 29 4.81 1.63 21.24
N LEU A 30 4.50 2.11 20.03
CA LEU A 30 3.57 1.46 19.13
C LEU A 30 4.07 0.06 18.72
N TYR A 31 5.33 -0.05 18.26
CA TYR A 31 5.88 -1.35 17.85
C TYR A 31 6.11 -2.32 19.01
N ASP A 32 6.35 -1.83 20.22
CA ASP A 32 6.51 -2.66 21.41
C ASP A 32 5.18 -3.33 21.85
N HIS A 33 4.02 -2.76 21.49
CA HIS A 33 2.71 -3.20 21.99
C HIS A 33 1.68 -3.59 20.92
N ALA A 34 1.90 -3.21 19.65
CA ALA A 34 1.01 -3.54 18.53
C ALA A 34 1.48 -4.78 17.78
N ASP A 35 0.62 -5.28 16.89
CA ASP A 35 0.99 -6.37 15.98
C ASP A 35 2.04 -5.87 14.97
N ALA A 36 3.03 -6.71 14.63
CA ALA A 36 4.09 -6.37 13.68
C ALA A 36 3.58 -6.06 12.26
N SER A 37 2.31 -6.36 11.98
CA SER A 37 1.64 -6.07 10.71
C SER A 37 0.88 -4.75 10.71
N ILE A 38 0.94 -3.95 11.78
CA ILE A 38 0.30 -2.64 11.82
C ILE A 38 0.82 -1.72 10.72
N LEU A 39 -0.08 -0.98 10.07
CA LEU A 39 0.31 0.10 9.17
C LEU A 39 0.29 1.42 9.93
N VAL A 40 1.33 2.22 9.75
CA VAL A 40 1.52 3.46 10.49
C VAL A 40 1.65 4.61 9.51
N MET A 41 0.94 5.71 9.78
CA MET A 41 1.07 6.96 9.03
C MET A 41 1.53 8.06 9.98
N LEU A 42 2.65 8.69 9.65
CA LEU A 42 3.07 9.94 10.26
C LEU A 42 2.22 11.09 9.71
N VAL A 43 1.64 11.88 10.61
CA VAL A 43 0.75 12.99 10.29
C VAL A 43 1.29 14.29 10.87
N GLY A 44 1.67 15.22 10.00
CA GLY A 44 2.01 16.59 10.39
C GLY A 44 0.75 17.45 10.45
N ASN A 45 0.21 17.65 11.65
CA ASN A 45 -1.01 18.44 11.85
C ASN A 45 -0.72 19.95 11.94
N LYS A 46 -1.77 20.76 11.77
CA LYS A 46 -1.77 22.23 11.72
C LYS A 46 -1.09 22.82 10.48
N SER A 47 -1.27 22.16 9.34
CA SER A 47 -0.75 22.63 8.06
C SER A 47 -1.30 24.00 7.61
N ASP A 48 -2.38 24.48 8.24
CA ASP A 48 -2.89 25.84 8.10
C ASP A 48 -1.87 26.91 8.54
N LEU A 49 -1.00 26.60 9.49
CA LEU A 49 0.01 27.52 10.03
C LEU A 49 1.38 27.42 9.33
N LYS A 50 1.44 26.73 8.18
CA LYS A 50 2.71 26.41 7.49
C LYS A 50 3.54 27.65 7.10
N ASP A 51 2.88 28.77 6.79
CA ASP A 51 3.53 30.00 6.32
C ASP A 51 3.92 30.93 7.48
N GLU A 52 3.28 30.77 8.65
CA GLU A 52 3.43 31.67 9.80
C GLU A 52 4.37 31.11 10.87
N ALA A 53 4.31 29.81 11.13
CA ALA A 53 4.89 29.22 12.35
C ALA A 53 5.46 27.81 12.16
N ARG A 54 5.79 27.40 10.92
CA ARG A 54 6.40 26.08 10.70
C ARG A 54 7.78 25.98 11.35
N GLU A 55 7.92 25.04 12.27
CA GLU A 55 9.19 24.67 12.90
C GLU A 55 9.77 23.37 12.33
N VAL A 56 8.92 22.49 11.79
CA VAL A 56 9.33 21.21 11.21
C VAL A 56 9.20 21.26 9.68
N PRO A 57 10.32 21.21 8.93
CA PRO A 57 10.30 21.12 7.48
C PRO A 57 9.58 19.87 6.99
N THR A 58 8.73 20.01 5.96
CA THR A 58 8.00 18.88 5.38
C THR A 58 8.94 17.80 4.86
N GLU A 59 10.07 18.19 4.27
CA GLU A 59 11.06 17.23 3.72
C GLU A 59 11.73 16.41 4.83
N GLU A 60 12.00 17.02 5.99
CA GLU A 60 12.56 16.31 7.14
C GLU A 60 11.62 15.20 7.63
N ALA A 61 10.36 15.55 7.86
CA ALA A 61 9.35 14.58 8.31
C ALA A 61 9.06 13.51 7.25
N LYS A 62 9.09 13.87 5.98
CA LYS A 62 8.93 12.93 4.87
C LYS A 62 10.09 11.93 4.78
N MET A 63 11.33 12.41 4.84
CA MET A 63 12.51 11.53 4.88
C MET A 63 12.48 10.59 6.08
N TYR A 64 12.03 11.08 7.24
CA TYR A 64 11.86 10.26 8.44
C TYR A 64 10.82 9.16 8.21
N ALA A 65 9.67 9.50 7.62
CA ALA A 65 8.63 8.53 7.30
C ALA A 65 9.14 7.47 6.31
N ASP A 66 9.79 7.89 5.23
CA ASP A 66 10.37 6.99 4.23
C ASP A 66 11.43 6.05 4.84
N SER A 67 12.26 6.56 5.77
CA SER A 67 13.30 5.75 6.43
C SER A 67 12.76 4.72 7.42
N ASN A 68 11.54 4.93 7.93
CA ASN A 68 10.87 4.05 8.90
C ASN A 68 9.71 3.26 8.29
N ASP A 69 9.59 3.25 6.95
CA ASP A 69 8.49 2.61 6.20
C ASP A 69 7.08 3.06 6.64
N LEU A 70 6.94 4.36 6.96
CA LEU A 70 5.68 4.97 7.36
C LEU A 70 5.04 5.70 6.18
N LEU A 71 3.70 5.73 6.15
CA LEU A 71 3.00 6.67 5.28
C LEU A 71 3.17 8.09 5.83
N PHE A 72 3.10 9.12 4.97
CA PHE A 72 3.20 10.51 5.42
C PHE A 72 2.09 11.38 4.83
N MET A 73 1.52 12.26 5.65
CA MET A 73 0.57 13.28 5.22
C MET A 73 0.61 14.50 6.14
N GLU A 74 0.48 15.70 5.57
CA GLU A 74 0.21 16.90 6.37
C GLU A 74 -1.28 17.21 6.36
N THR A 75 -1.84 17.50 7.54
CA THR A 75 -3.26 17.75 7.74
C THR A 75 -3.50 19.05 8.48
N SER A 76 -4.68 19.63 8.30
CA SER A 76 -5.17 20.68 9.18
C SER A 76 -6.55 20.28 9.69
N ALA A 77 -6.63 20.07 11.00
CA ALA A 77 -7.90 19.88 11.67
C ALA A 77 -8.75 21.16 11.70
N LEU A 78 -8.14 22.34 11.50
CA LEU A 78 -8.84 23.63 11.53
C LEU A 78 -9.66 23.86 10.25
N ASP A 79 -9.05 23.65 9.08
CA ASP A 79 -9.67 23.87 7.78
C ASP A 79 -10.10 22.56 7.08
N SER A 80 -9.92 21.42 7.77
CA SER A 80 -10.21 20.06 7.29
C SER A 80 -9.34 19.58 6.13
N THR A 81 -8.22 20.26 5.83
CA THR A 81 -7.28 19.85 4.78
C THR A 81 -6.70 18.47 5.09
N ASN A 82 -6.84 17.56 4.12
CA ASN A 82 -6.27 16.20 4.10
C ASN A 82 -6.71 15.27 5.25
N VAL A 83 -7.60 15.69 6.15
CA VAL A 83 -8.03 14.85 7.28
C VAL A 83 -8.72 13.58 6.75
N GLU A 84 -9.73 13.74 5.89
CA GLU A 84 -10.45 12.60 5.30
C GLU A 84 -9.52 11.76 4.41
N LEU A 85 -8.67 12.41 3.62
CA LEU A 85 -7.70 11.73 2.76
C LEU A 85 -6.71 10.86 3.56
N ALA A 86 -6.27 11.31 4.75
CA ALA A 86 -5.37 10.54 5.61
C ALA A 86 -6.03 9.25 6.08
N PHE A 87 -7.28 9.34 6.57
CA PHE A 87 -8.06 8.19 7.01
C PHE A 87 -8.38 7.24 5.85
N GLU A 88 -8.83 7.74 4.71
CA GLU A 88 -9.10 6.91 3.54
C GLU A 88 -7.86 6.18 3.04
N THR A 89 -6.71 6.87 3.00
CA THR A 89 -5.46 6.32 2.50
C THR A 89 -4.99 5.16 3.37
N ILE A 90 -4.93 5.36 4.70
CA ILE A 90 -4.48 4.31 5.60
C ILE A 90 -5.46 3.12 5.60
N LEU A 91 -6.78 3.37 5.60
CA LEU A 91 -7.78 2.31 5.54
C LEU A 91 -7.70 1.50 4.25
N ARG A 92 -7.51 2.16 3.11
CA ARG A 92 -7.35 1.52 1.81
C ARG A 92 -6.13 0.60 1.79
N ASP A 93 -5.02 1.02 2.37
CA ASP A 93 -3.80 0.22 2.39
C ASP A 93 -3.86 -0.93 3.40
N ILE A 94 -4.52 -0.74 4.55
CA ILE A 94 -4.87 -1.83 5.47
C ILE A 94 -5.72 -2.87 4.75
N TYR A 95 -6.76 -2.44 4.04
CA TYR A 95 -7.63 -3.35 3.30
C TYR A 95 -6.86 -4.15 2.24
N LYS A 96 -6.00 -3.50 1.44
CA LYS A 96 -5.13 -4.19 0.47
C LYS A 96 -4.19 -5.19 1.14
N LYS A 97 -3.59 -4.83 2.28
CA LYS A 97 -2.69 -5.71 3.04
C LYS A 97 -3.44 -6.95 3.54
N ILE A 98 -4.65 -6.78 4.06
CA ILE A 98 -5.50 -7.89 4.52
C ILE A 98 -5.91 -8.80 3.35
N LEU A 99 -6.30 -8.24 2.20
CA LEU A 99 -6.65 -9.04 1.02
C LEU A 99 -5.49 -9.92 0.55
N ARG A 100 -4.28 -9.35 0.47
CA ARG A 100 -3.06 -10.09 0.10
C ARG A 100 -2.73 -11.20 1.10
N SER A 101 -3.04 -11.01 2.38
CA SER A 101 -2.83 -12.03 3.42
C SER A 101 -3.87 -13.16 3.39
N LYS A 102 -5.04 -12.96 2.74
CA LYS A 102 -6.19 -13.88 2.77
C LYS A 102 -6.47 -14.65 1.46
N GLY A 103 -5.87 -14.31 0.32
CA GLY A 103 -6.06 -15.00 -0.96
C GLY A 103 -4.75 -15.09 -1.76
N GLU A 104 -4.30 -16.27 -2.17
CA GLU A 104 -4.72 -16.93 -3.43
C GLU A 104 -4.55 -16.01 -4.64
N ALA A 105 -3.61 -16.38 -5.51
CA ALA A 105 -3.40 -15.75 -6.81
C ALA A 105 -4.73 -15.67 -7.58
N PRO A 106 -5.01 -14.57 -8.29
CA PRO A 106 -6.14 -14.54 -9.20
C PRO A 106 -5.92 -15.62 -10.25
N LYS A 107 -6.70 -16.70 -10.19
CA LYS A 107 -6.86 -17.60 -11.33
C LYS A 107 -7.57 -16.77 -12.40
N GLU A 108 -6.81 -16.26 -13.35
CA GLU A 108 -7.37 -15.88 -14.64
C GLU A 108 -8.07 -17.13 -15.19
N ASN A 109 -9.39 -17.15 -15.09
CA ASN A 109 -10.19 -18.04 -15.91
C ASN A 109 -10.15 -17.47 -17.33
N THR A 110 -9.06 -17.74 -18.04
CA THR A 110 -8.98 -17.47 -19.48
C THR A 110 -9.92 -18.46 -20.16
N VAL A 111 -11.19 -18.05 -20.31
CA VAL A 111 -12.14 -18.75 -21.16
C VAL A 111 -11.66 -18.55 -22.58
N VAL A 112 -10.99 -19.56 -23.13
CA VAL A 112 -10.70 -19.64 -24.56
C VAL A 112 -12.05 -19.85 -25.25
N LEU A 113 -12.57 -18.79 -25.90
CA LEU A 113 -13.76 -18.87 -26.73
C LEU A 113 -13.38 -19.59 -28.03
N SER A 114 -13.48 -20.92 -28.04
CA SER A 114 -13.51 -21.71 -29.26
C SER A 114 -14.86 -21.47 -29.96
N ASN A 115 -14.86 -20.61 -30.99
CA ASN A 115 -15.97 -20.52 -31.92
C ASN A 115 -15.86 -21.68 -32.92
N ASP A 116 -16.63 -22.74 -32.70
CA ASP A 116 -16.98 -23.70 -33.75
C ASP A 116 -18.21 -23.19 -34.51
N ALA A 117 -18.08 -23.07 -35.83
CA ALA A 117 -19.21 -23.18 -36.74
C ALA A 117 -18.80 -24.03 -37.96
N PRO A 118 -19.66 -24.96 -38.43
CA PRO A 118 -19.30 -26.00 -39.38
C PRO A 118 -19.48 -25.55 -40.83
N THR A 119 -18.74 -26.15 -41.78
CA THR A 119 -19.19 -26.61 -43.12
C THR A 119 -18.01 -27.06 -44.01
N THR A 120 -17.93 -28.39 -44.22
CA THR A 120 -17.85 -29.13 -45.50
C THR A 120 -16.87 -28.75 -46.65
N GLN A 121 -16.07 -29.77 -47.01
CA GLN A 121 -15.49 -30.16 -48.33
C GLN A 121 -14.12 -29.65 -48.82
N SER A 122 -13.20 -30.63 -48.94
CA SER A 122 -12.34 -30.96 -50.10
C SER A 122 -11.19 -30.02 -50.51
N GLN A 123 -9.93 -30.45 -50.31
CA GLN A 123 -9.02 -30.93 -51.37
C GLN A 123 -7.57 -31.10 -50.87
N ALA A 124 -6.86 -32.00 -51.53
CA ALA A 124 -5.54 -32.53 -51.24
C ALA A 124 -4.38 -31.53 -51.44
N HIS A 125 -3.26 -31.75 -50.73
CA HIS A 125 -1.86 -31.72 -51.18
C HIS A 125 -0.96 -31.74 -49.91
N ASN A 126 -0.28 -32.83 -49.55
CA ASN A 126 0.98 -33.40 -50.07
C ASN A 126 2.19 -33.05 -49.17
N THR A 127 2.93 -34.12 -48.84
CA THR A 127 4.38 -34.20 -48.59
C THR A 127 4.97 -33.93 -47.18
N GLU A 128 5.39 -35.05 -46.54
CA GLU A 128 6.66 -35.30 -45.80
C GLU A 128 7.02 -34.46 -44.56
N ALA A 129 7.80 -34.90 -43.57
CA ALA A 129 8.28 -36.16 -42.99
C ALA A 129 9.24 -35.78 -41.83
N LYS A 130 9.49 -36.73 -40.89
CA LYS A 130 10.56 -36.80 -39.86
C LYS A 130 10.27 -36.06 -38.54
N LYS A 131 9.93 -36.75 -37.44
CA LYS A 131 10.67 -37.69 -36.55
C LYS A 131 11.66 -37.04 -35.55
N ALA A 132 11.35 -37.31 -34.28
CA ALA A 132 12.21 -37.66 -33.14
C ALA A 132 12.98 -36.54 -32.39
N CYS A 133 12.74 -36.43 -31.09
CA CYS A 133 13.70 -36.88 -30.05
C CYS A 133 13.08 -36.82 -28.63
N CYS A 134 12.82 -37.98 -28.02
CA CYS A 134 12.62 -38.10 -26.57
C CYS A 134 13.41 -39.34 -26.12
N GLN A 135 14.52 -39.12 -25.42
CA GLN A 135 15.23 -40.12 -24.63
C GLN A 135 15.37 -39.55 -23.21
N ASN A 136 14.82 -40.24 -22.22
CA ASN A 136 15.61 -40.79 -21.13
C ASN A 136 14.76 -41.70 -20.23
N ILE A 137 15.22 -42.96 -20.19
CA ILE A 137 15.30 -43.96 -19.11
C ILE A 137 14.08 -44.17 -18.21
#